data_AF-A0A7J9SGQ6-F1
#
_entry.id   AF-A0A7J9SGQ6-F1
#
_cell.length_a   1.000
_cell.length_b   1.000
_cell.length_c   1.000
_cell.angle_alpha   90.00
_cell.angle_beta   90.00
_cell.angle_gamma   90.00
#
_symmetry.space_group_name_H-M   'P 1'
#
loop_
_entity.id
_entity.type
_entity.pdbx_description
1 polymer ?
#
loop_
_entity_poly.entity_id
_entity_poly.type
_entity_poly.pdbx_seq_one_letter_code
_entity_poly.pdbx_strand_id
1 'polypeptide(L)' 'MSGLHSEDKFPIAAAVATVVVANVVGYLLQVTIYTTILATPFAIAAFMIVRYALYGSPLPDVLSDGV' A
#
# COMPACT_ATOMS: atom_id res chain seq x y z
N MET A 1 -9.09 1.63 20.83
CA MET A 1 -7.82 1.39 20.11
C MET A 1 -7.98 0.16 19.22
N SER A 2 -8.21 0.37 17.93
CA SER A 2 -7.67 -0.45 16.84
C SER A 2 -8.02 0.31 15.57
N GLY A 3 -7.10 1.15 15.08
CA GLY A 3 -7.25 1.93 13.84
C GLY A 3 -7.12 1.07 12.58
N LEU A 4 -7.50 -0.21 12.67
CA LEU A 4 -7.41 -1.21 11.61
C LEU A 4 -8.75 -1.93 11.55
N HIS A 5 -9.58 -1.55 10.58
CA HIS A 5 -10.81 -2.28 10.28
C HIS A 5 -10.45 -3.60 9.60
N SER A 6 -11.28 -4.63 9.76
CA SER A 6 -11.02 -5.92 9.12
C SER A 6 -10.94 -5.82 7.60
N GLU A 7 -11.60 -4.81 7.03
CA GLU A 7 -11.61 -4.49 5.61
C GLU A 7 -10.23 -4.05 5.09
N ASP A 8 -9.40 -3.45 5.95
CA ASP A 8 -8.08 -2.93 5.60
C ASP A 8 -7.02 -4.02 5.48
N LYS A 9 -7.28 -5.24 5.99
CA LYS A 9 -6.29 -6.32 6.05
C LYS A 9 -5.75 -6.72 4.67
N PHE A 10 -6.63 -6.88 3.68
CA PHE A 10 -6.24 -7.24 2.31
C PHE A 10 -5.52 -6.09 1.58
N PRO A 11 -6.03 -4.84 1.61
CA PRO A 11 -5.29 -3.69 1.11
C PRO A 11 -3.89 -3.51 1.75
N ILE A 12 -3.75 -3.74 3.06
CA ILE A 12 -2.45 -3.65 3.75
C ILE A 12 -1.52 -4.76 3.29
N ALA A 13 -2.01 -6.00 3.18
CA ALA A 13 -1.20 -7.11 2.66
C ALA A 13 -0.69 -6.81 1.25
N ALA A 14 -1.52 -6.21 0.39
CA ALA A 14 -1.10 -5.77 -0.93
C ALA A 14 -0.01 -4.69 -0.87
N ALA A 15 -0.17 -3.67 -0.02
CA ALA A 15 0.85 -2.63 0.16
C ALA A 15 2.19 -3.21 0.63
N VAL A 16 2.18 -4.12 1.61
CA VAL A 16 3.38 -4.79 2.12
C VAL A 16 4.04 -5.63 1.02
N ALA A 17 3.24 -6.38 0.25
CA ALA A 17 3.76 -7.16 -0.87
C ALA A 17 4.44 -6.27 -1.92
N THR A 18 3.86 -5.10 -2.23
CA THR A 18 4.48 -4.12 -3.14
C THR A 18 5.82 -3.61 -2.62
N VAL A 19 5.95 -3.30 -1.32
CA VAL A 19 7.23 -2.88 -0.73
C VAL A 19 8.27 -3.98 -0.83
N VAL A 20 7.90 -5.24 -0.54
CA VAL A 20 8.81 -6.38 -0.64
C VAL A 20 9.28 -6.59 -2.07
N VAL A 21 8.35 -6.60 -3.04
CA VAL A 21 8.68 -6.75 -4.46
C VAL A 21 9.57 -5.61 -4.94
N ALA A 22 9.26 -4.37 -4.58
CA ALA A 22 10.08 -3.21 -4.94
C ALA A 22 11.53 -3.32 -4.40
N ASN A 23 11.70 -3.83 -3.18
CA ASN A 23 13.03 -4.07 -2.61
C ASN A 23 13.78 -5.20 -3.32
N VAL A 24 13.11 -6.31 -3.64
CA VAL A 24 13.72 -7.43 -4.37
C VAL A 24 14.17 -6.98 -5.76
N VAL A 25 13.31 -6.27 -6.50
CA VAL A 25 13.64 -5.71 -7.81
C VAL A 25 14.77 -4.68 -7.71
N GLY A 26 14.71 -3.79 -6.72
CA GLY A 26 15.76 -2.81 -6.44
C GLY A 26 17.12 -3.43 -6.18
N TYR A 27 17.16 -4.52 -5.40
CA TYR A 27 18.37 -5.28 -5.12
C TYR A 27 18.94 -5.94 -6.39
N LEU A 28 18.10 -6.63 -7.16
CA LEU A 28 18.51 -7.32 -8.39
C LEU A 28 19.08 -6.36 -9.44
N LEU A 29 18.55 -5.15 -9.50
CA LEU A 29 18.97 -4.11 -10.45
C LEU A 29 20.06 -3.17 -9.89
N GLN A 30 20.55 -3.41 -8.67
CA GLN A 30 21.54 -2.57 -7.98
C GLN A 30 21.13 -1.09 -7.85
N VAL A 31 19.83 -0.80 -7.86
CA VAL A 31 19.26 0.56 -7.77
C VAL A 31 18.41 0.72 -6.51
N THR A 32 18.73 -0.01 -5.44
CA THR A 32 17.96 -0.05 -4.20
C THR A 32 17.63 1.34 -3.66
N ILE A 33 18.62 2.26 -3.65
CA ILE A 33 18.44 3.63 -3.12
C ILE A 33 17.33 4.39 -3.86
N TYR A 34 17.31 4.31 -5.20
CA TYR A 34 16.30 5.01 -6.02
C TYR A 34 14.95 4.32 -5.97
N THR A 35 14.94 2.99 -5.93
CA THR A 35 13.70 2.19 -5.87
C THR A 35 13.00 2.29 -4.53
N THR A 36 13.71 2.45 -3.41
CA THR A 36 13.09 2.69 -2.10
C THR A 36 12.31 4.00 -2.02
N ILE A 37 12.72 5.05 -2.75
CA ILE A 37 11.98 6.32 -2.80
C ILE A 37 10.63 6.12 -3.49
N LEU A 38 10.60 5.29 -4.54
CA LEU A 38 9.38 4.99 -5.29
C LEU A 38 8.51 3.88 -4.67
N ALA A 39 9.09 3.03 -3.83
CA ALA A 39 8.39 1.92 -3.18
C ALA A 39 7.20 2.41 -2.35
N THR A 40 7.36 3.52 -1.63
CA THR A 40 6.31 4.12 -0.79
C THR A 40 5.09 4.58 -1.60
N PRO A 41 5.20 5.45 -2.62
CA PRO A 41 4.05 5.84 -3.43
C PRO A 41 3.42 4.65 -4.18
N PHE A 42 4.20 3.65 -4.60
CA PHE A 42 3.63 2.43 -5.18
C PHE A 42 2.85 1.59 -4.18
N ALA A 43 3.31 1.48 -2.93
CA ALA A 43 2.59 0.76 -1.89
C ALA A 43 1.27 1.45 -1.53
N ILE A 44 1.25 2.79 -1.49
CA ILE A 44 0.03 3.58 -1.29
C ILE A 44 -0.94 3.36 -2.47
N ALA A 45 -0.44 3.40 -3.70
CA ALA A 45 -1.26 3.12 -4.88
C ALA A 45 -1.86 1.71 -4.85
N ALA A 46 -1.05 0.70 -4.52
CA ALA A 46 -1.51 -0.68 -4.39
C ALA A 46 -2.59 -0.83 -3.32
N PHE A 47 -2.43 -0.18 -2.17
CA PHE A 47 -3.45 -0.13 -1.13
C PHE A 47 -4.77 0.46 -1.67
N MET A 48 -4.70 1.65 -2.28
CA MET A 48 -5.89 2.35 -2.78
C MET A 48 -6.60 1.55 -3.87
N ILE A 49 -5.85 0.94 -4.79
CA ILE A 49 -6.40 0.10 -5.87
C ILE A 49 -7.15 -1.10 -5.29
N VAL A 50 -6.51 -1.84 -4.37
CA VAL A 50 -7.13 -3.04 -3.78
C VAL A 50 -8.33 -2.67 -2.91
N ARG A 51 -8.26 -1.57 -2.17
CA ARG A 51 -9.38 -1.09 -1.37
C ARG A 51 -10.56 -0.67 -2.24
N TYR A 52 -10.30 0.10 -3.30
CA TYR A 52 -11.33 0.53 -4.24
C TYR A 52 -11.99 -0.66 -4.93
N ALA A 53 -11.19 -1.65 -5.35
CA ALA A 53 -11.70 -2.85 -6.00
C ALA A 53 -12.59 -3.72 -5.08
N LEU A 54 -12.29 -3.78 -3.78
CA LEU A 54 -13.01 -4.64 -2.82
C LEU A 54 -14.18 -3.93 -2.13
N TYR A 55 -14.04 -2.64 -1.83
CA TYR A 55 -14.96 -1.91 -0.96
C TYR A 55 -15.52 -0.63 -1.60
N GLY A 56 -15.15 -0.32 -2.85
CA GLY A 56 -15.66 0.86 -3.58
C GLY A 56 -15.13 2.22 -3.11
N SER A 57 -14.34 2.26 -2.03
CA SER A 57 -13.64 3.46 -1.56
C SER A 57 -12.13 3.28 -1.66
N PRO A 58 -11.38 4.26 -2.18
CA PRO A 58 -9.92 4.21 -2.20
C PRO A 58 -9.31 4.56 -0.83
N LEU A 59 -10.06 5.23 0.06
CA LEU A 59 -9.58 5.73 1.33
C LEU A 59 -10.16 4.95 2.52
N PRO A 60 -9.37 4.75 3.60
CA PRO A 60 -9.87 4.34 4.90
C PRO A 60 -10.98 5.23 5.40
N ASP A 61 -11.99 4.63 6.02
CA ASP A 61 -13.08 5.38 6.67
C ASP A 61 -12.52 6.36 7.69
N VAL A 62 -11.43 5.99 8.37
CA VAL A 62 -10.68 6.86 9.29
C VAL A 62 -10.09 8.12 8.63
N LEU A 63 -9.84 8.08 7.32
CA LEU A 63 -9.38 9.21 6.51
C LEU A 63 -10.52 9.83 5.68
N SER A 64 -11.65 9.14 5.52
CA SER A 64 -12.84 9.59 4.79
C SER A 64 -13.79 10.39 5.68
N ASP A 65 -14.00 9.95 6.93
CA ASP A 65 -14.88 10.60 7.92
C ASP A 65 -14.23 11.83 8.59
N GLY A 66 -12.97 12.12 8.26
CA GLY A 66 -12.25 13.31 8.71
C GLY A 66 -12.50 14.58 7.88
N VAL A 67 -13.43 14.52 6.92
CA VAL A 67 -13.87 15.65 6.07
C VAL A 67 -15.28 16.07 6.43
#